data_AF-A0A521MS28-F1
#
_entry.id   AF-A0A521MS28-F1
#
_cell.length_a   1.000
_cell.length_b   1.000
_cell.length_c   1.000
_cell.angle_alpha   90.00
_cell.angle_beta   90.00
_cell.angle_gamma   90.00
#
_symmetry.space_group_name_H-M   'P 1'
#
loop_
_entity.id
_entity.type
_entity.pdbx_description
1 polymer ?
#
loop_
_entity_poly.entity_id
_entity_poly.type
_entity_poly.pdbx_seq_one_letter_code
_entity_poly.pdbx_strand_id
1 'polypeptide(L)'
;MSYVLLIAVDILAISILTFGLYFRRHHRRDLVVAFLGVNVGVLAVSMVLGSSTIGAGLGLGLFGVLSIIRLRSDEIAQHEVAYYFSALALGLLAGLTAVPSALNIGLMALILAVMFVGDNVRLFPRYRQQSMHLDRAFTDEPALEAYLEQVLGGRIKQVQVKHVDLVNDTTTVDVRFLVPIGDRPRNAAHASVAPAVSLDKTDVR
;
A
#
# COMPACT_ATOMS: atom_id res chain seq x y z
N MET A 1 -36.37 3.62 -14.93
CA MET A 1 -35.47 2.72 -15.69
C MET A 1 -34.06 3.27 -15.87
N SER A 2 -33.81 4.59 -15.82
CA SER A 2 -32.49 5.20 -15.96
C SER A 2 -31.52 4.94 -14.78
N TYR A 3 -32.01 5.02 -13.54
CA TYR A 3 -31.17 4.82 -12.34
C TYR A 3 -30.59 3.40 -12.23
N VAL A 4 -31.36 2.39 -12.61
CA VAL A 4 -30.92 0.97 -12.56
C VAL A 4 -29.70 0.76 -13.45
N LEU A 5 -29.65 1.41 -14.62
CA LEU A 5 -28.50 1.32 -15.51
C LEU A 5 -27.25 1.96 -14.90
N LEU A 6 -27.36 3.14 -14.29
CA LEU A 6 -26.22 3.80 -13.63
C LEU A 6 -25.72 3.01 -12.41
N ILE A 7 -26.63 2.44 -11.62
CA ILE A 7 -26.27 1.55 -10.52
C ILE A 7 -25.54 0.33 -11.05
N ALA A 8 -26.05 -0.30 -12.12
CA ALA A 8 -25.40 -1.47 -12.72
C ALA A 8 -24.00 -1.15 -13.26
N VAL A 9 -23.83 0.01 -13.92
CA VAL A 9 -22.54 0.48 -14.42
C VAL A 9 -21.57 0.79 -13.28
N ASP A 10 -22.03 1.41 -12.19
CA ASP A 10 -21.22 1.69 -11.01
C ASP A 10 -20.77 0.41 -10.32
N ILE A 11 -21.70 -0.53 -10.09
CA ILE A 11 -21.40 -1.85 -9.51
C ILE A 11 -20.39 -2.60 -10.38
N LEU A 12 -20.51 -2.52 -11.71
CA LEU A 12 -19.53 -3.09 -12.62
C LEU A 12 -18.18 -2.37 -12.49
N ALA A 13 -18.17 -1.04 -12.45
CA ALA A 13 -16.96 -0.22 -12.36
C ALA A 13 -16.21 -0.48 -11.05
N ILE A 14 -16.89 -0.47 -9.90
CA ILE A 14 -16.28 -0.75 -8.61
C ILE A 14 -15.81 -2.20 -8.51
N SER A 15 -16.50 -3.14 -9.15
CA SER A 15 -16.06 -4.54 -9.23
C SER A 15 -14.77 -4.66 -10.06
N ILE A 16 -14.66 -3.95 -11.18
CA ILE A 16 -13.44 -3.90 -11.99
C ILE A 16 -12.31 -3.23 -11.21
N LEU A 17 -12.57 -2.10 -10.56
CA LEU A 17 -11.59 -1.39 -9.75
C LEU A 17 -11.07 -2.27 -8.61
N THR A 18 -11.97 -2.95 -7.90
CA THR A 18 -11.63 -3.69 -6.68
C THR A 18 -11.06 -5.08 -6.98
N PHE A 19 -11.71 -5.86 -7.84
CA PHE A 19 -11.27 -7.23 -8.14
C PHE A 19 -10.30 -7.30 -9.32
N GLY A 20 -10.49 -6.48 -10.34
CA GLY A 20 -9.67 -6.50 -11.56
C GLY A 20 -8.33 -5.76 -11.42
N LEU A 21 -8.34 -4.60 -10.77
CA LEU A 21 -7.13 -3.80 -10.51
C LEU A 21 -6.54 -4.13 -9.14
N TYR A 22 -7.26 -3.79 -8.07
CA TYR A 22 -6.72 -3.76 -6.73
C TYR A 22 -6.33 -5.16 -6.23
N PHE A 23 -7.27 -6.11 -6.26
CA PHE A 23 -7.04 -7.46 -5.73
C PHE A 23 -5.92 -8.18 -6.49
N ARG A 24 -5.90 -8.07 -7.82
CA ARG A 24 -4.85 -8.65 -8.67
C ARG A 24 -3.46 -8.10 -8.35
N ARG A 25 -3.36 -6.86 -7.83
CA ARG A 25 -2.09 -6.17 -7.63
C ARG A 25 -1.59 -6.19 -6.18
N HIS A 26 -2.48 -6.13 -5.19
CA HIS A 26 -2.10 -5.98 -3.78
C HIS A 26 -2.48 -7.17 -2.88
N HIS A 27 -3.38 -8.06 -3.31
CA HIS A 27 -3.78 -9.31 -2.62
C HIS A 27 -4.28 -9.15 -1.16
N ARG A 28 -4.47 -7.93 -0.63
CA ARG A 28 -5.08 -7.67 0.69
C ARG A 28 -6.61 -7.73 0.59
N ARG A 29 -7.23 -8.68 1.29
CA ARG A 29 -8.69 -8.90 1.26
C ARG A 29 -9.46 -7.87 2.09
N ASP A 30 -8.85 -7.36 3.16
CA ASP A 30 -9.52 -6.50 4.12
C ASP A 30 -10.00 -5.17 3.52
N LEU A 31 -9.30 -4.67 2.49
CA LEU A 31 -9.60 -3.40 1.83
C LEU A 31 -10.69 -3.52 0.75
N VAL A 32 -11.00 -4.73 0.28
CA VAL A 32 -12.08 -4.99 -0.69
C VAL A 32 -13.43 -4.55 -0.11
N VAL A 33 -13.71 -4.95 1.14
CA VAL A 33 -14.96 -4.59 1.83
C VAL A 33 -15.03 -3.08 2.02
N ALA A 34 -13.90 -2.43 2.32
CA ALA A 34 -13.86 -0.99 2.50
C ALA A 34 -14.17 -0.23 1.19
N PHE A 35 -13.58 -0.61 0.06
CA PHE A 35 -13.85 0.06 -1.21
C PHE A 35 -15.29 -0.13 -1.68
N LEU A 36 -15.82 -1.36 -1.59
CA LEU A 36 -17.21 -1.65 -1.94
C LEU A 36 -18.18 -0.90 -1.02
N GLY A 37 -17.96 -0.96 0.29
CA GLY A 37 -18.81 -0.31 1.28
C GLY A 37 -18.82 1.20 1.12
N VAL A 38 -17.66 1.82 0.87
CA VAL A 38 -17.57 3.27 0.63
C VAL A 38 -18.26 3.67 -0.66
N ASN A 39 -18.02 2.98 -1.78
CA ASN A 39 -18.64 3.29 -3.07
C ASN A 39 -20.17 3.15 -3.00
N VAL A 40 -20.68 2.00 -2.53
CA VAL A 40 -22.12 1.75 -2.42
C VAL A 40 -22.78 2.67 -1.40
N GLY A 41 -22.12 2.94 -0.27
CA GLY A 41 -22.61 3.88 0.73
C GLY A 41 -22.76 5.29 0.17
N VAL A 42 -21.75 5.77 -0.57
CA VAL A 42 -21.79 7.10 -1.19
C VAL A 42 -22.78 7.17 -2.36
N LEU A 43 -22.90 6.11 -3.17
CA LEU A 43 -23.96 5.98 -4.17
C LEU A 43 -25.34 6.16 -3.54
N ALA A 44 -25.63 5.42 -2.47
CA ALA A 44 -26.92 5.48 -1.79
C ALA A 44 -27.20 6.87 -1.19
N VAL A 45 -26.24 7.42 -0.44
CA VAL A 45 -26.36 8.75 0.17
C VAL A 45 -26.54 9.83 -0.89
N SER A 46 -25.77 9.78 -1.98
CA SER A 46 -25.85 10.77 -3.05
C SER A 46 -27.13 10.67 -3.87
N MET A 47 -27.70 9.49 -4.06
CA MET A 47 -29.03 9.35 -4.68
C MET A 47 -30.14 9.96 -3.81
N VAL A 48 -30.08 9.72 -2.50
CA VAL A 48 -31.06 10.30 -1.55
C VAL A 48 -30.94 11.82 -1.54
N LEU A 49 -29.71 12.35 -1.44
CA LEU A 49 -29.45 13.79 -1.35
C LEU A 49 -29.61 14.51 -2.70
N GLY A 50 -29.33 13.86 -3.84
CA GLY A 50 -29.42 14.44 -5.17
C GLY A 50 -30.85 14.82 -5.59
N SER A 51 -31.85 14.22 -4.95
CA SER A 51 -33.26 14.61 -5.08
C SER A 51 -33.63 15.88 -4.29
N SER A 52 -32.73 16.35 -3.42
CA SER A 52 -32.89 17.53 -2.57
C SER A 52 -31.99 18.68 -3.05
N THR A 53 -32.38 19.92 -2.83
CA THR A 53 -31.59 21.12 -3.18
C THR A 53 -30.30 21.27 -2.36
N ILE A 54 -29.98 20.28 -1.50
CA ILE A 54 -28.88 20.27 -0.55
C ILE A 54 -27.61 19.70 -1.22
N GLY A 55 -27.12 20.39 -2.26
CA GLY A 55 -25.81 20.07 -2.84
C GLY A 55 -24.64 20.33 -1.87
N ALA A 56 -24.81 21.29 -0.94
CA ALA A 56 -23.79 21.68 0.03
C ALA A 56 -23.53 20.63 1.13
N GLY A 57 -24.57 19.87 1.54
CA GLY A 57 -24.44 18.85 2.58
C GLY A 57 -23.59 17.65 2.17
N LEU A 58 -23.56 17.35 0.86
CA LEU A 58 -22.75 16.28 0.29
C LEU A 58 -21.25 16.62 0.33
N GLY A 59 -20.89 17.87 0.02
CA GLY A 59 -19.51 18.36 0.14
C GLY A 59 -19.00 18.33 1.58
N LEU A 60 -19.83 18.73 2.54
CA LEU A 60 -19.51 18.62 3.97
C LEU A 60 -19.40 17.16 4.43
N GLY A 61 -20.25 16.26 3.95
CA GLY A 61 -20.19 14.83 4.25
C GLY A 61 -18.92 14.17 3.72
N LEU A 62 -18.54 14.46 2.47
CA LEU A 62 -17.27 13.98 1.89
C LEU A 62 -16.07 14.54 2.64
N PHE A 63 -16.10 15.82 3.01
CA PHE A 63 -15.04 16.40 3.84
C PHE A 63 -14.92 15.70 5.21
N GLY A 64 -16.06 15.36 5.84
CA GLY A 64 -16.09 14.60 7.09
C GLY A 64 -15.55 13.17 6.95
N VAL A 65 -15.90 12.47 5.87
CA VAL A 65 -15.34 11.14 5.59
C VAL A 65 -13.83 11.23 5.34
N LEU A 66 -13.37 12.22 4.56
CA LEU A 66 -11.95 12.44 4.31
C LEU A 66 -11.17 12.84 5.56
N SER A 67 -11.78 13.61 6.47
CA SER A 67 -11.16 13.96 7.75
C SER A 67 -11.04 12.75 8.67
N ILE A 68 -12.05 11.87 8.72
CA ILE A 68 -11.98 10.61 9.49
C ILE A 68 -10.97 9.63 8.89
N ILE A 69 -10.87 9.53 7.56
CA ILE A 69 -9.86 8.69 6.89
C ILE A 69 -8.44 9.14 7.26
N ARG A 70 -8.21 10.46 7.39
CA ARG A 70 -6.91 11.01 7.82
C ARG A 70 -6.59 10.75 9.29
N LEU A 71 -7.60 10.61 10.15
CA LEU A 71 -7.45 10.40 11.60
C LEU A 71 -7.19 8.94 11.98
N ARG A 72 -7.19 8.01 11.02
CA ARG A 72 -6.93 6.59 11.29
C ARG A 72 -5.44 6.37 11.59
N SER A 73 -5.14 5.79 12.75
CA SER A 73 -3.76 5.57 13.25
C SER A 73 -2.96 4.48 12.53
N ASP A 74 -3.55 3.75 11.59
CA ASP A 74 -2.80 2.89 10.68
C ASP A 74 -2.33 3.72 9.48
N GLU A 75 -1.05 3.66 9.13
CA GLU A 75 -0.53 4.22 7.87
C GLU A 75 -1.24 3.55 6.67
N ILE A 76 -2.33 4.14 6.22
CA ILE A 76 -2.94 3.81 4.93
C ILE A 76 -1.88 4.14 3.87
N ALA A 77 -1.51 3.15 3.07
CA ALA A 77 -0.49 3.36 2.06
C ALA A 77 -0.99 4.38 1.03
N GLN A 78 -0.13 5.28 0.55
CA GLN A 78 -0.53 6.35 -0.38
C GLN A 78 -1.30 5.85 -1.61
N HIS A 79 -1.04 4.63 -2.08
CA HIS A 79 -1.78 4.02 -3.17
C HIS A 79 -3.23 3.64 -2.79
N GLU A 80 -3.48 3.21 -1.56
CA GLU A 80 -4.82 2.84 -1.07
C GLU A 80 -5.75 4.05 -1.05
N VAL A 81 -5.21 5.23 -0.74
CA VAL A 81 -5.93 6.50 -0.79
C VAL A 81 -6.47 6.78 -2.20
N ALA A 82 -5.68 6.56 -3.25
CA ALA A 82 -6.12 6.77 -4.63
C ALA A 82 -7.31 5.86 -5.01
N TYR A 83 -7.30 4.61 -4.53
CA TYR A 83 -8.42 3.68 -4.71
C TYR A 83 -9.68 4.12 -3.94
N TYR A 84 -9.54 4.62 -2.71
CA TYR A 84 -10.66 5.20 -1.96
C TYR A 84 -11.30 6.39 -2.70
N PHE A 85 -10.48 7.34 -3.16
CA PHE A 85 -10.98 8.50 -3.91
C PHE A 85 -11.66 8.11 -5.21
N SER A 86 -11.11 7.11 -5.92
CA SER A 86 -11.72 6.60 -7.15
C SER A 86 -13.07 5.93 -6.88
N ALA A 87 -13.15 5.11 -5.83
CA ALA A 87 -14.39 4.49 -5.37
C ALA A 87 -15.46 5.53 -4.99
N LEU A 88 -15.07 6.59 -4.28
CA LEU A 88 -15.94 7.72 -3.95
C LEU A 88 -16.43 8.44 -5.20
N ALA A 89 -15.53 8.76 -6.14
CA ALA A 89 -15.87 9.47 -7.36
C ALA A 89 -16.85 8.70 -8.25
N LEU A 90 -16.65 7.38 -8.40
CA LEU A 90 -17.57 6.51 -9.14
C LEU A 90 -18.97 6.51 -8.52
N GLY A 91 -19.06 6.33 -7.19
CA GLY A 91 -20.33 6.30 -6.47
C GLY A 91 -21.07 7.64 -6.54
N LEU A 92 -20.34 8.76 -6.47
CA LEU A 92 -20.91 10.11 -6.63
C LEU A 92 -21.41 10.37 -8.05
N LEU A 93 -20.60 10.02 -9.07
CA LEU A 93 -20.98 10.19 -10.47
C LEU A 93 -22.25 9.40 -10.78
N ALA A 94 -22.35 8.17 -10.28
CA ALA A 94 -23.51 7.32 -10.47
C ALA A 94 -24.73 7.81 -9.69
N GLY A 95 -24.55 8.28 -8.45
CA GLY A 95 -25.67 8.63 -7.57
C GLY A 95 -26.22 10.04 -7.77
N LEU A 96 -25.41 10.99 -8.26
CA LEU A 96 -25.85 12.35 -8.58
C LEU A 96 -26.44 12.49 -9.99
N THR A 97 -26.30 11.47 -10.82
CA THR A 97 -26.79 11.52 -12.19
C THR A 97 -28.18 10.88 -12.30
N ALA A 98 -29.18 11.65 -12.73
CA ALA A 98 -30.52 11.14 -12.97
C ALA A 98 -30.69 10.44 -14.34
N VAL A 99 -29.95 10.90 -15.35
CA VAL A 99 -30.03 10.41 -16.74
C VAL A 99 -28.67 9.87 -17.20
N PRO A 100 -28.57 8.57 -17.52
CA PRO A 100 -27.35 8.01 -18.08
C PRO A 100 -27.00 8.70 -19.40
N SER A 101 -25.79 9.22 -19.47
CA SER A 101 -25.24 9.88 -20.65
C SER A 101 -23.91 9.21 -21.02
N ALA A 102 -23.54 9.29 -22.31
CA ALA A 102 -22.24 8.81 -22.78
C ALA A 102 -21.08 9.50 -22.06
N LEU A 103 -21.27 10.75 -21.64
CA LEU A 103 -20.30 11.50 -20.83
C LEU A 103 -20.05 10.81 -19.49
N ASN A 104 -21.11 10.46 -18.75
CA ASN A 104 -20.97 9.88 -17.40
C ASN A 104 -20.30 8.50 -17.44
N ILE A 105 -20.71 7.67 -18.41
CA ILE A 105 -20.07 6.37 -18.64
C ILE A 105 -18.60 6.58 -19.05
N GLY A 106 -18.32 7.58 -19.90
CA GLY A 106 -16.97 7.96 -20.31
C GLY A 106 -16.09 8.42 -19.15
N LEU A 107 -16.63 9.19 -18.19
CA LEU A 107 -15.92 9.63 -17.00
C LEU A 107 -15.60 8.45 -16.07
N MET A 108 -16.55 7.54 -15.84
CA MET A 108 -16.30 6.32 -15.07
C MET A 108 -15.22 5.46 -15.73
N ALA A 109 -15.30 5.26 -17.05
CA ALA A 109 -14.29 4.53 -17.81
C ALA A 109 -12.92 5.22 -17.76
N LEU A 110 -12.88 6.55 -17.79
CA LEU A 110 -11.65 7.34 -17.69
C LEU A 110 -10.98 7.15 -16.32
N ILE A 111 -11.75 7.19 -15.23
CA ILE A 111 -11.23 6.93 -13.87
C ILE A 111 -10.58 5.54 -13.82
N LEU A 112 -11.26 4.52 -14.33
CA LEU A 112 -10.72 3.16 -14.40
C LEU A 112 -9.45 3.08 -15.27
N ALA A 113 -9.43 3.75 -16.42
CA ALA A 113 -8.29 3.77 -17.32
C ALA A 113 -7.06 4.44 -16.68
N VAL A 114 -7.25 5.60 -16.04
CA VAL A 114 -6.18 6.30 -15.31
C VAL A 114 -5.66 5.43 -14.19
N MET A 115 -6.54 4.76 -13.42
CA MET A 115 -6.10 3.87 -12.36
C MET A 115 -5.36 2.65 -12.88
N PHE A 116 -5.79 2.12 -14.03
CA PHE A 116 -5.14 0.98 -14.66
C PHE A 116 -3.71 1.31 -15.10
N VAL A 117 -3.52 2.49 -15.71
CA VAL A 117 -2.22 2.97 -16.20
C VAL A 117 -1.33 3.47 -15.06
N GLY A 118 -1.86 4.29 -14.16
CA GLY A 118 -1.10 4.96 -13.12
C GLY A 118 -0.57 4.02 -12.05
N ASP A 119 -1.33 2.98 -11.71
CA ASP A 119 -0.93 2.02 -10.68
C ASP A 119 -0.08 0.86 -11.26
N ASN A 120 0.34 0.96 -12.53
CA ASN A 120 1.16 -0.06 -13.16
C ASN A 120 2.60 -0.02 -12.61
N VAL A 121 2.86 -0.86 -11.60
CA VAL A 121 4.15 -1.10 -10.92
C VAL A 121 5.35 -1.27 -11.87
N ARG A 122 5.10 -1.66 -13.13
CA ARG A 122 6.11 -1.74 -14.21
C ARG A 122 6.72 -0.40 -14.63
N LEU A 123 6.17 0.74 -14.23
CA LEU A 123 6.77 2.06 -14.44
C LEU A 123 7.86 2.39 -13.39
N PHE A 124 7.83 1.75 -12.22
CA PHE A 124 8.83 1.95 -11.15
C PHE A 124 9.46 0.64 -10.62
N PRO A 125 9.99 -0.26 -11.48
CA PRO A 125 10.48 -1.59 -11.07
C PRO A 125 11.80 -1.56 -10.27
N ARG A 126 12.29 -0.38 -9.86
CA ARG A 126 13.63 -0.17 -9.31
C ARG A 126 13.67 0.38 -7.88
N TYR A 127 12.52 0.53 -7.22
CA TYR A 127 12.46 1.03 -5.85
C TYR A 127 11.84 -0.03 -4.94
N ARG A 128 12.68 -0.72 -4.16
CA ARG A 128 12.23 -1.56 -3.05
C ARG A 128 12.35 -0.75 -1.77
N GLN A 129 11.25 -0.60 -1.05
CA GLN A 129 11.20 -0.05 0.30
C GLN A 129 10.98 -1.22 1.25
N GLN A 130 11.87 -1.41 2.21
CA GLN A 130 11.77 -2.46 3.21
C GLN A 130 11.91 -1.84 4.59
N SER A 131 10.94 -2.12 5.45
CA SER A 131 11.06 -1.80 6.87
C SER A 131 11.87 -2.91 7.53
N MET A 132 12.96 -2.54 8.22
CA MET A 132 13.82 -3.46 8.94
C MET A 132 13.84 -3.07 10.41
N HIS A 133 13.74 -4.07 11.28
CA HIS A 133 14.02 -3.95 12.70
C HIS A 133 15.47 -4.41 12.90
N LEU A 134 16.33 -3.52 13.37
CA LEU A 134 17.70 -3.81 13.70
C LEU A 134 17.83 -4.04 15.20
N ASP A 135 18.54 -5.09 15.58
CA ASP A 135 18.86 -5.46 16.96
C ASP A 135 20.00 -4.61 17.56
N ARG A 136 20.28 -3.45 16.94
CA ARG A 136 21.28 -2.49 17.43
C ARG A 136 20.77 -1.08 17.24
N ALA A 137 20.96 -0.22 18.24
CA ALA A 137 20.68 1.21 18.14
C ALA A 137 21.80 1.88 17.33
N PHE A 138 21.42 2.48 16.20
CA PHE A 138 22.33 3.31 15.42
C PHE A 138 21.98 4.79 15.63
N THR A 139 22.86 5.51 16.30
CA THR A 139 22.79 6.98 16.47
C THR A 139 23.56 7.74 15.39
N ASP A 140 24.38 7.03 14.60
CA ASP A 140 25.21 7.61 13.54
C ASP A 140 24.75 7.09 12.16
N GLU A 141 24.36 8.03 11.30
CA GLU A 141 23.79 7.78 9.97
C GLU A 141 24.74 7.04 9.00
N PRO A 142 26.03 7.40 8.86
CA PRO A 142 26.98 6.67 8.02
C PRO A 142 27.26 5.24 8.51
N ALA A 143 27.23 4.99 9.83
CA ALA A 143 27.41 3.65 10.39
C ALA A 143 26.20 2.74 10.09
N LEU A 144 25.00 3.32 10.12
CA LEU A 144 23.76 2.64 9.76
C LEU A 144 23.72 2.29 8.26
N GLU A 145 24.09 3.22 7.39
CA GLU A 145 24.16 2.96 5.94
C GLU A 145 25.14 1.83 5.62
N ALA A 146 26.36 1.86 6.17
CA ALA A 146 27.36 0.83 5.95
C ALA A 146 26.89 -0.57 6.40
N TYR A 147 26.23 -0.64 7.57
CA TYR A 147 25.65 -1.89 8.07
C TYR A 147 24.53 -2.40 7.17
N LEU A 148 23.63 -1.51 6.75
CA LEU A 148 22.52 -1.87 5.88
C LEU A 148 22.99 -2.30 4.48
N GLU A 149 24.05 -1.71 3.92
CA GLU A 149 24.62 -2.13 2.63
C GLU A 149 25.19 -3.55 2.72
N GLN A 150 25.83 -3.89 3.83
CA GLN A 150 26.38 -5.21 4.10
C GLN A 150 25.27 -6.26 4.26
N VAL A 151 24.16 -5.93 4.95
CA VAL A 151 23.04 -6.84 5.19
C VAL A 151 22.17 -7.04 3.95
N LEU A 152 21.91 -5.96 3.19
CA LEU A 152 21.02 -5.98 2.02
C LEU A 152 21.74 -6.40 0.73
N GLY A 153 23.07 -6.38 0.69
CA GLY A 153 23.85 -6.74 -0.50
C GLY A 153 23.58 -5.82 -1.70
N GLY A 154 23.16 -4.57 -1.44
CA GLY A 154 22.77 -3.61 -2.46
C GLY A 154 23.13 -2.20 -2.06
N ARG A 155 23.18 -1.28 -3.04
CA ARG A 155 23.46 0.13 -2.75
C ARG A 155 22.22 0.78 -2.16
N ILE A 156 22.40 1.42 -1.01
CA ILE A 156 21.34 2.20 -0.39
C ILE A 156 21.19 3.51 -1.14
N LYS A 157 19.94 3.93 -1.34
CA LYS A 157 19.62 5.24 -1.93
C LYS A 157 19.06 6.21 -0.92
N GLN A 158 18.36 5.69 0.08
CA GLN A 158 17.73 6.49 1.11
C GLN A 158 17.47 5.60 2.32
N VAL A 159 17.92 6.03 3.49
CA VAL A 159 17.54 5.47 4.78
C VAL A 159 16.66 6.47 5.48
N GLN A 160 15.56 6.01 6.07
CA GLN A 160 14.73 6.84 6.94
C GLN A 160 14.60 6.12 8.29
N VAL A 161 15.21 6.69 9.32
CA VAL A 161 15.09 6.17 10.68
C VAL A 161 13.71 6.53 11.23
N LYS A 162 12.88 5.53 11.50
CA LYS A 162 11.53 5.73 12.06
C LYS A 162 11.58 5.83 13.59
N HIS A 163 12.37 4.98 14.23
CA HIS A 163 12.46 4.92 15.68
C HIS A 163 13.80 4.34 16.13
N VAL A 164 14.40 4.93 17.17
CA VAL A 164 15.59 4.40 17.84
C VAL A 164 15.22 4.20 19.30
N ASP A 165 15.29 2.95 19.75
CA ASP A 165 15.10 2.58 21.14
C ASP A 165 16.49 2.28 21.74
N LEU A 166 17.03 3.26 22.47
CA LEU A 166 18.32 3.15 23.14
C LEU A 166 18.27 2.23 24.37
N VAL A 167 17.08 1.92 24.89
CA VAL A 167 16.91 1.07 26.07
C VAL A 167 16.94 -0.40 25.67
N ASN A 168 16.26 -0.74 24.58
CA ASN A 168 16.25 -2.09 24.02
C ASN A 168 17.34 -2.31 22.95
N ASP A 169 18.18 -1.30 22.70
CA ASP A 169 19.22 -1.30 21.67
C ASP A 169 18.65 -1.67 20.29
N THR A 170 17.49 -1.12 19.90
CA THR A 170 16.86 -1.42 18.60
C THR A 170 16.68 -0.19 17.74
N THR A 171 16.68 -0.37 16.42
CA THR A 171 16.38 0.70 15.45
C THR A 171 15.40 0.19 14.41
N THR A 172 14.27 0.88 14.24
CA THR A 172 13.35 0.63 13.13
C THR A 172 13.62 1.62 12.02
N VAL A 173 13.93 1.11 10.83
CA VAL A 173 14.31 1.92 9.66
C VAL A 173 13.53 1.49 8.44
N ASP A 174 13.15 2.45 7.61
CA ASP A 174 12.68 2.21 6.26
C ASP A 174 13.85 2.45 5.29
N VAL A 175 14.27 1.39 4.61
CA VAL A 175 15.40 1.44 3.67
C VAL A 175 14.89 1.34 2.25
N ARG A 176 15.32 2.28 1.42
CA ARG A 176 15.13 2.24 -0.04
C ARG A 176 16.45 1.87 -0.70
N PHE A 177 16.50 0.68 -1.30
CA PHE A 177 17.73 0.14 -1.88
C PHE A 177 17.51 -0.35 -3.31
N LEU A 178 18.57 -0.24 -4.11
CA LEU A 178 18.67 -0.85 -5.43
C LEU A 178 19.53 -2.10 -5.30
N VAL A 179 18.95 -3.27 -5.56
CA VAL A 179 19.74 -4.51 -5.71
C VAL A 179 20.35 -4.50 -7.11
N PRO A 180 21.68 -4.48 -7.26
CA PRO A 180 22.32 -4.70 -8.55
C PRO A 180 21.97 -6.10 -9.02
N ILE A 181 21.44 -6.23 -10.24
CA ILE A 181 21.27 -7.54 -10.88
C ILE A 181 22.67 -7.99 -11.29
N GLY A 182 23.32 -8.79 -10.45
CA GLY A 182 24.60 -9.41 -10.73
C GLY A 182 25.59 -9.37 -9.57
N ASP A 183 25.30 -10.08 -8.49
CA ASP A 183 26.12 -11.22 -8.06
C ASP A 183 25.44 -11.85 -6.85
N ARG A 184 24.96 -13.09 -6.99
CA ARG A 184 24.60 -13.89 -5.82
C ARG A 184 25.91 -14.23 -5.12
N PRO A 185 26.18 -13.79 -3.87
CA PRO A 185 27.33 -14.32 -3.16
C PRO A 185 27.11 -15.82 -2.97
N ARG A 186 27.97 -16.61 -3.65
CA ARG A 186 28.14 -18.04 -3.42
C ARG A 186 28.75 -18.21 -2.03
N ASN A 187 27.98 -18.00 -0.98
CA ASN A 187 28.42 -18.31 0.38
C ASN A 187 27.39 -19.18 1.09
N ALA A 188 27.15 -20.34 0.49
CA ALA A 188 26.58 -21.50 1.14
C ALA A 188 27.62 -22.63 1.14
N ALA A 189 28.89 -22.30 1.40
CA ALA A 189 29.94 -23.28 1.66
C ALA A 189 30.20 -23.32 3.17
N HIS A 190 29.40 -24.15 3.84
CA HIS A 190 29.79 -24.93 5.01
C HIS A 190 30.64 -24.25 6.09
N ALA A 191 29.94 -23.58 7.00
CA ALA A 191 30.29 -23.65 8.41
C ALA A 191 30.07 -25.11 8.91
N SER A 192 31.04 -25.99 8.67
CA SER A 192 31.18 -27.22 9.47
C SER A 192 32.31 -27.00 10.46
N VAL A 193 31.94 -26.46 11.63
CA VAL A 193 32.80 -26.38 12.81
C VAL A 193 33.08 -27.82 13.27
N ALA A 194 34.33 -28.26 13.14
CA ALA A 194 34.82 -29.45 13.82
C ALA A 194 35.31 -29.06 15.22
N PRO A 195 34.87 -29.70 16.31
CA PRO A 195 35.49 -29.49 17.62
C PRO A 195 36.70 -30.42 17.75
N ALA A 196 37.89 -29.82 17.90
CA ALA A 196 39.06 -30.50 18.41
C ALA A 196 38.89 -30.67 19.93
N VAL A 197 38.81 -31.91 20.40
CA VAL A 197 39.00 -32.26 21.82
C VAL A 197 40.11 -33.30 21.89
N SER A 198 41.33 -32.82 22.10
CA SER A 198 42.45 -33.60 22.61
C SER A 198 42.36 -33.63 24.13
N LEU A 199 41.82 -34.72 24.68
CA LEU A 199 42.00 -35.04 26.09
C LEU A 199 43.18 -36.00 26.24
N ASP A 200 44.26 -35.38 26.68
CA ASP A 200 45.35 -35.95 27.47
C ASP A 200 44.86 -37.05 28.41
N LYS A 201 45.48 -38.22 28.30
CA LYS A 201 45.44 -39.28 29.32
C LYS A 201 46.88 -39.68 29.61
N THR A 202 47.47 -38.93 30.53
CA THR A 202 48.64 -39.37 31.27
C THR A 202 48.18 -39.93 32.62
N ASP A 203 48.54 -41.20 32.84
CA ASP A 203 48.86 -41.84 34.12
C ASP A 203 47.82 -42.56 35.02
N VAL A 204 48.27 -43.78 35.39
CA VAL A 204 48.21 -44.49 36.69
C VAL A 204 47.45 -45.83 36.74
N ARG A 205 48.28 -46.89 36.87
CA ARG A 205 48.11 -48.24 37.46
C ARG A 205 47.58 -49.38 36.60
#